data_AF-A0A0P9DJC1-F1
#
_entry.id   AF-A0A0P9DJC1-F1
#
_cell.length_a   1.000
_cell.length_b   1.000
_cell.length_c   1.000
_cell.angle_alpha   90.00
_cell.angle_beta   90.00
_cell.angle_gamma   90.00
#
_symmetry.space_group_name_H-M   'P 1'
#
loop_
_entity.id
_entity.type
_entity.pdbx_description
1 polymer ?
#
loop_
_entity_poly.entity_id
_entity_poly.type
_entity_poly.pdbx_seq_one_letter_code
_entity_poly.pdbx_strand_id
1 'polypeptide(L)'
;MNHLIHRLEQLQMREAVVHEKLKTCITYQSAILDFTIREGFRCQRTAIEDIVLAVNRIEMDLRTECCHLKLEQALITSEMQFTEGATT
;
A
#
# COMPACT_ATOMS: atom_id res chain seq x y z
N MET A 1 6.58 -17.78 -20.34
CA MET A 1 6.31 -18.56 -19.12
C MET A 1 7.30 -18.23 -17.98
N ASN A 2 8.58 -18.63 -18.01
CA ASN A 2 9.52 -18.37 -16.90
C ASN A 2 9.69 -16.87 -16.53
N HIS A 3 9.63 -15.96 -17.51
CA HIS A 3 9.73 -14.52 -17.23
C HIS A 3 8.47 -13.93 -16.56
N LEU A 4 7.27 -14.48 -16.86
CA LEU A 4 6.01 -14.05 -16.27
C LEU A 4 5.92 -14.48 -14.80
N ILE A 5 6.37 -15.71 -14.49
CA ILE A 5 6.44 -16.24 -13.13
C ILE A 5 7.37 -15.37 -12.28
N HIS A 6 8.59 -15.11 -12.75
CA HIS A 6 9.54 -14.27 -12.04
C HIS A 6 9.02 -12.82 -11.85
N ARG A 7 8.32 -12.27 -12.85
CA ARG A 7 7.68 -10.95 -12.73
C ARG A 7 6.57 -10.96 -11.69
N LEU A 8 5.75 -12.01 -11.64
CA LEU A 8 4.69 -12.17 -10.66
C LEU A 8 5.25 -12.23 -9.23
N GLU A 9 6.31 -13.01 -9.00
CA GLU A 9 7.01 -13.09 -7.72
C GLU A 9 7.54 -11.72 -7.26
N GLN A 10 8.15 -10.96 -8.18
CA GLN A 10 8.62 -9.60 -7.88
C GLN A 10 7.48 -8.65 -7.47
N LEU A 11 6.33 -8.74 -8.16
CA LEU A 11 5.17 -7.92 -7.84
C LEU A 11 4.58 -8.30 -6.48
N GLN A 12 4.52 -9.58 -6.14
CA GLN A 12 4.06 -10.06 -4.83
C GLN A 12 4.98 -9.60 -3.70
N MET A 13 6.30 -9.68 -3.89
CA MET A 13 7.26 -9.15 -2.91
C MET A 13 7.07 -7.65 -2.70
N ARG A 14 6.88 -6.89 -3.79
CA ARG A 14 6.67 -5.44 -3.71
C ARG A 14 5.33 -5.10 -3.04
N GLU A 15 4.28 -5.84 -3.33
CA GLU A 15 2.97 -5.69 -2.66
C GLU A 15 3.07 -5.95 -1.15
N ALA A 16 3.82 -6.98 -0.74
CA ALA A 16 4.05 -7.27 0.68
C ALA A 16 4.73 -6.09 1.40
N VAL A 17 5.74 -5.47 0.77
CA VAL A 17 6.40 -4.27 1.30
C VAL A 17 5.44 -3.08 1.41
N VAL A 18 4.59 -2.87 0.40
CA VAL A 18 3.57 -1.79 0.43
C VAL A 18 2.56 -2.03 1.56
N HIS A 19 2.11 -3.27 1.77
CA HIS A 19 1.22 -3.60 2.88
C HIS A 19 1.84 -3.33 4.25
N GLU A 20 3.11 -3.66 4.47
CA GLU A 20 3.80 -3.33 5.73
C GLU A 20 3.91 -1.81 5.96
N LYS A 21 4.14 -1.03 4.89
CA LYS A 21 4.13 0.44 4.97
C LYS A 21 2.74 0.99 5.28
N LEU A 22 1.67 0.41 4.71
CA LEU A 22 0.29 0.79 5.01
C LEU A 22 -0.06 0.52 6.47
N LYS A 23 0.32 -0.64 7.02
CA LYS A 23 0.15 -0.94 8.46
C LYS A 23 0.85 0.11 9.32
N THR A 24 2.07 0.49 8.93
CA THR A 24 2.84 1.54 9.62
C THR A 24 2.13 2.89 9.60
N CYS A 25 1.53 3.28 8.47
CA CYS A 25 0.74 4.52 8.37
C CYS A 25 -0.44 4.51 9.34
N ILE A 26 -1.18 3.40 9.40
CA ILE A 26 -2.32 3.22 10.32
C ILE A 26 -1.84 3.32 11.78
N THR A 27 -0.72 2.67 12.13
CA THR A 27 -0.14 2.77 13.47
C THR A 27 0.22 4.21 13.83
N TYR A 28 0.81 4.97 12.90
CA TYR A 28 1.13 6.38 13.15
C TYR A 28 -0.12 7.25 13.29
N GLN A 29 -1.14 7.05 12.46
CA GLN A 29 -2.41 7.75 12.61
C GLN A 29 -3.02 7.50 13.99
N SER A 30 -3.09 6.25 14.43
CA SER A 30 -3.56 5.92 15.78
C SER A 30 -2.71 6.59 16.86
N ALA A 31 -1.38 6.52 16.76
CA ALA A 31 -0.49 7.14 17.75
C ALA A 31 -0.65 8.67 17.82
N ILE A 32 -0.81 9.34 16.68
CA ILE A 32 -1.02 10.80 16.61
C ILE A 32 -2.36 11.17 17.26
N LEU A 33 -3.42 10.42 16.97
CA LEU A 33 -4.75 10.65 17.54
C LEU A 33 -4.76 10.37 19.06
N ASP A 34 -4.15 9.27 19.50
CA ASP A 34 -4.02 8.92 20.93
C ASP A 34 -3.21 9.96 21.70
N PHE A 35 -2.17 10.53 21.09
CA PHE A 35 -1.43 11.64 21.65
C PHE A 35 -2.28 12.91 21.71
N THR A 36 -3.01 13.22 20.65
CA THR A 36 -3.89 14.39 20.57
C THR A 36 -5.01 14.34 21.61
N ILE A 37 -5.58 13.16 21.87
CA ILE A 37 -6.60 12.97 22.92
C ILE A 37 -6.02 13.26 24.31
N ARG A 38 -4.79 12.84 24.59
CA ARG A 38 -4.14 13.01 25.90
C ARG A 38 -3.61 14.41 26.15
N GLU A 39 -2.92 14.98 25.17
CA GLU A 39 -2.10 16.20 25.34
C GLU A 39 -2.39 17.28 24.29
N GLY A 40 -3.38 17.10 23.41
CA GLY A 40 -3.61 17.97 22.26
C GLY A 40 -3.90 19.44 22.61
N PHE A 41 -4.40 19.71 23.82
CA PHE A 41 -4.63 21.09 24.31
C PHE A 41 -3.33 21.91 24.45
N ARG A 42 -2.18 21.24 24.53
CA ARG A 42 -0.84 21.86 24.64
C ARG A 42 -0.18 22.04 23.28
N CYS A 43 -0.78 21.48 22.23
CA CYS A 43 -0.22 21.47 20.90
C CYS A 43 -0.94 22.49 20.01
N GLN A 44 -0.22 23.00 19.01
CA GLN A 44 -0.84 23.83 17.99
C GLN A 44 -1.71 22.93 17.09
N ARG A 45 -3.01 23.19 17.08
CA ARG A 45 -3.99 22.42 16.31
C ARG A 45 -3.60 22.27 14.83
N THR A 46 -3.17 23.36 14.19
CA THR A 46 -2.78 23.33 12.77
C THR A 46 -1.58 22.41 12.53
N ALA A 47 -0.62 22.36 13.46
CA ALA A 47 0.52 21.44 13.34
C ALA A 47 0.08 19.96 13.42
N ILE A 48 -0.88 19.64 14.30
CA ILE A 48 -1.45 18.29 14.37
C ILE A 48 -2.19 17.96 13.06
N GLU A 49 -3.02 18.88 12.58
CA GLU A 49 -3.75 18.73 11.31
C GLU A 49 -2.80 18.50 10.14
N ASP A 50 -1.72 19.28 10.03
CA ASP A 50 -0.70 19.15 8.99
C ASP A 50 -0.01 17.78 9.03
N ILE A 51 0.34 17.30 10.23
CA ILE A 51 0.97 15.98 10.41
C ILE A 51 0.01 14.86 10.00
N VAL A 52 -1.24 14.91 10.46
CA VAL A 52 -2.26 13.90 10.11
C VAL A 52 -2.51 13.88 8.60
N LEU A 53 -2.64 15.05 7.97
CA LEU A 53 -2.81 15.18 6.53
C LEU A 53 -1.61 14.63 5.76
N ALA A 54 -0.39 14.87 6.24
CA ALA A 54 0.82 14.31 5.62
C ALA A 54 0.84 12.78 5.67
N VAL A 55 0.54 12.17 6.82
CA VAL A 55 0.47 10.70 6.95
C VAL A 55 -0.65 10.13 6.07
N ASN A 56 -1.81 10.79 6.03
CA ASN A 56 -2.92 10.36 5.19
C ASN A 56 -2.58 10.43 3.69
N ARG A 57 -1.84 11.44 3.22
CA ARG A 57 -1.38 11.51 1.82
C ARG A 57 -0.44 10.35 1.48
N ILE A 58 0.52 10.06 2.37
CA ILE A 58 1.43 8.90 2.19
C ILE A 58 0.62 7.60 2.11
N GLU A 59 -0.38 7.43 2.97
CA GLU A 59 -1.26 6.26 2.93
C GLU A 59 -2.02 6.16 1.60
N MET A 60 -2.58 7.27 1.11
CA MET A 60 -3.30 7.30 -0.18
C MET A 60 -2.40 6.93 -1.35
N ASP A 61 -1.16 7.42 -1.36
CA ASP A 61 -0.17 7.09 -2.40
C ASP A 61 0.16 5.59 -2.37
N LEU A 62 0.37 5.02 -1.19
CA LEU A 62 0.63 3.59 -1.02
C LEU A 62 -0.57 2.73 -1.41
N ARG A 63 -1.81 3.15 -1.10
CA ARG A 63 -3.03 2.45 -1.54
C ARG A 63 -3.14 2.46 -3.06
N THR A 64 -2.83 3.59 -3.69
CA THR A 64 -2.79 3.71 -5.16
C THR A 64 -1.75 2.76 -5.75
N GLU A 65 -0.52 2.73 -5.21
CA GLU A 65 0.51 1.78 -5.63
C GLU A 65 0.05 0.32 -5.48
N CYS A 66 -0.56 -0.04 -4.34
CA CYS A 66 -1.09 -1.38 -4.10
C CYS A 66 -2.16 -1.78 -5.14
N CYS A 67 -3.07 -0.87 -5.49
CA CYS A 67 -4.07 -1.09 -6.54
C CYS A 67 -3.41 -1.36 -7.90
N HIS A 68 -2.38 -0.60 -8.27
CA HIS A 68 -1.63 -0.82 -9.52
C HIS A 68 -0.92 -2.18 -9.53
N LEU A 69 -0.27 -2.56 -8.42
CA LEU A 69 0.40 -3.85 -8.31
C LEU A 69 -0.59 -5.02 -8.46
N LYS A 70 -1.75 -4.96 -7.78
CA LYS A 70 -2.80 -5.98 -7.89
C LYS A 70 -3.35 -6.10 -9.30
N LEU A 71 -3.54 -4.97 -9.98
CA LEU A 71 -3.97 -4.96 -11.38
C LEU A 71 -2.93 -5.63 -12.28
N GLU A 72 -1.64 -5.30 -12.14
CA GLU A 72 -0.57 -5.90 -12.93
C GLU A 72 -0.47 -7.42 -12.69
N GLN A 73 -0.57 -7.87 -11.43
CA GLN A 73 -0.60 -9.29 -11.09
C GLN A 73 -1.79 -10.02 -11.74
N ALA A 74 -2.98 -9.41 -11.73
CA ALA A 74 -4.17 -9.98 -12.35
C ALA A 74 -4.00 -10.12 -13.87
N LEU A 75 -3.43 -9.11 -14.54
CA LEU A 75 -3.14 -9.14 -15.97
C LEU A 75 -2.14 -10.26 -16.32
N ILE A 76 -1.04 -10.38 -15.58
CA ILE A 76 -0.04 -11.45 -15.80
C ILE A 76 -0.66 -12.83 -15.57
N THR A 77 -1.46 -12.99 -14.51
CA THR A 77 -2.14 -14.26 -14.21
C THR A 77 -3.08 -14.65 -15.36
N SER A 78 -3.83 -13.69 -15.90
CA SER A 78 -4.70 -13.92 -17.06
C SER A 78 -3.92 -14.31 -18.31
N GLU A 79 -2.75 -13.69 -18.56
CA GLU A 79 -1.88 -14.02 -19.70
C GLU A 79 -1.30 -15.43 -19.57
N MET A 80 -0.89 -15.82 -18.37
CA MET A 80 -0.42 -17.18 -18.08
C MET A 80 -1.50 -18.22 -18.36
N GLN A 81 -2.74 -17.99 -17.91
CA GLN A 81 -3.86 -18.89 -18.17
C GLN A 81 -4.20 -19.01 -19.66
N PHE A 82 -4.14 -17.89 -20.40
CA PHE A 82 -4.37 -17.90 -21.84
C PHE A 82 -3.29 -18.69 -22.60
N THR A 83 -2.03 -18.51 -22.20
CA THR A 83 -0.90 -19.22 -22.85
C THR A 83 -0.90 -20.72 -22.55
N GLU A 84 -1.35 -21.15 -21.37
CA GLU A 84 -1.55 -22.57 -21.04
C GLU A 84 -2.73 -23.20 -21.80
N GLY A 85 -3.84 -22.47 -21.95
CA GLY A 85 -5.04 -22.94 -22.66
C GLY A 85 -4.90 -22.97 -24.20
N ALA A 86 -3.94 -22.24 -24.77
CA ALA A 86 -3.65 -22.25 -26.21
C ALA A 86 -2.77 -23.44 -26.67
N THR A 87 -2.22 -24.21 -25.73
CA THR A 87 -1.33 -25.36 -25.99
C THR A 87 -2.02 -26.74 -25.90
N THR A 88 -3.33 -26.78 -25.68
CA THR A 88 -4.19 -27.99 -25.72
C THR A 88 -5.15 -27.94 -26.89
#